data_AF-A0A2S9WUC6-F1
#
_entry.id   AF-A0A2S9WUC6-F1
#
_cell.length_a   1.000
_cell.length_b   1.000
_cell.length_c   1.000
_cell.angle_alpha   90.00
_cell.angle_beta   90.00
_cell.angle_gamma   90.00
#
_symmetry.space_group_name_H-M   'P 1'
#
loop_
_entity.id
_entity.type
_entity.pdbx_description
1 polymer ?
#
loop_
_entity_poly.entity_id
_entity_poly.type
_entity_poly.pdbx_seq_one_letter_code
_entity_poly.pdbx_strand_id
1 'polypeptide(L)'
;MPHYVYIITNKNNGTLYIGETGNIKRRISQHKRKVHPAKFSARYNLDKLVYFEILDSLDARRIREKQLKKWNRDWKIRIIEEKNPDLIDLSLNWDLSFKMMEKEI
;
A
#
# COMPACT_ATOMS: atom_id res chain seq x y z
N MET A 1 4.61 0.22 -17.84
CA MET A 1 3.93 0.88 -16.70
C MET A 1 4.60 0.41 -15.42
N PRO A 2 4.78 1.27 -14.41
CA PRO A 2 5.43 0.85 -13.17
C PRO A 2 4.55 -0.15 -12.40
N HIS A 3 5.18 -1.14 -11.78
CA HIS A 3 4.49 -2.18 -11.03
C HIS A 3 4.86 -2.08 -9.55
N TYR A 4 3.85 -1.96 -8.68
CA TYR A 4 4.07 -1.79 -7.25
C TYR A 4 3.45 -2.92 -6.44
N VAL A 5 4.17 -3.34 -5.41
CA VAL A 5 3.62 -4.01 -4.24
C VAL A 5 3.83 -3.10 -3.04
N TYR A 6 2.85 -3.03 -2.15
CA TYR A 6 2.88 -2.10 -1.03
C TYR A 6 2.30 -2.72 0.24
N ILE A 7 2.69 -2.16 1.38
CA ILE A 7 2.16 -2.50 2.69
C ILE A 7 1.62 -1.23 3.36
N ILE A 8 0.36 -1.28 3.77
CA ILE A 8 -0.27 -0.24 4.60
C ILE A 8 -0.63 -0.80 5.98
N THR A 9 -0.69 0.08 6.96
CA THR A 9 -1.13 -0.25 8.33
C THR A 9 -2.00 0.86 8.92
N ASN A 10 -2.52 0.66 10.12
CA ASN A 10 -3.22 1.68 10.91
C ASN A 10 -2.35 2.29 12.02
N LYS A 11 -1.45 1.49 12.60
CA LYS A 11 -0.57 1.92 13.70
C LYS A 11 0.68 1.07 13.76
N ASN A 12 1.69 1.53 14.49
CA ASN A 12 2.90 0.75 14.73
C ASN A 12 2.53 -0.58 15.41
N ASN A 13 3.12 -1.66 14.91
CA ASN A 13 2.76 -3.03 15.27
C ASN A 13 1.27 -3.41 15.06
N GLY A 14 0.57 -2.71 14.15
CA GLY A 14 -0.83 -2.96 13.81
C GLY A 14 -1.04 -4.02 12.73
N THR A 15 -2.24 -4.00 12.13
CA THR A 15 -2.59 -4.88 11.01
C THR A 15 -1.80 -4.49 9.78
N LEU A 16 -1.19 -5.47 9.09
CA LEU A 16 -0.50 -5.26 7.83
C LEU A 16 -1.43 -5.67 6.69
N TYR A 17 -1.74 -4.73 5.80
CA TYR A 17 -2.43 -5.01 4.55
C TYR A 17 -1.45 -4.95 3.39
N ILE A 18 -1.45 -5.99 2.57
CA ILE A 18 -0.57 -6.13 1.41
C ILE A 18 -1.43 -6.01 0.16
N GLY A 19 -1.02 -5.16 -0.77
CA GLY A 19 -1.67 -5.04 -2.06
C GLY A 19 -0.70 -4.74 -3.19
N GLU A 20 -1.22 -4.81 -4.40
CA GLU A 20 -0.49 -4.48 -5.62
C GLU A 20 -1.23 -3.41 -6.45
N THR A 21 -0.49 -2.62 -7.23
CA THR A 21 -1.08 -1.59 -8.10
C THR A 21 -0.12 -1.18 -9.22
N GLY A 22 -0.66 -0.66 -10.34
CA GLY A 22 0.13 0.03 -11.37
C GLY A 22 0.29 1.53 -11.12
N ASN A 23 -0.42 2.07 -10.12
CA ASN A 23 -0.32 3.48 -9.72
C ASN A 23 -0.45 3.58 -8.20
N ILE A 24 0.69 3.77 -7.52
CA ILE A 24 0.77 3.80 -6.06
C ILE A 24 0.09 5.03 -5.48
N LYS A 25 0.34 6.23 -6.01
CA LYS A 25 -0.25 7.48 -5.51
C LYS A 25 -1.79 7.44 -5.54
N ARG A 26 -2.38 6.99 -6.65
CA ARG A 26 -3.84 6.82 -6.78
C ARG A 26 -4.38 5.83 -5.75
N ARG A 27 -3.70 4.69 -5.56
CA ARG A 27 -4.15 3.65 -4.63
C ARG A 27 -4.09 4.12 -3.17
N ILE A 28 -3.04 4.84 -2.79
CA ILE A 28 -2.92 5.39 -1.43
C ILE A 28 -3.97 6.47 -1.18
N SER A 29 -4.22 7.35 -2.16
CA SER A 29 -5.33 8.31 -2.09
C SER A 29 -6.68 7.60 -1.86
N GLN A 30 -6.94 6.48 -2.53
CA GLN A 30 -8.16 5.69 -2.33
C GLN A 30 -8.29 5.10 -0.92
N HIS A 31 -7.19 4.61 -0.32
CA HIS A 31 -7.22 4.09 1.06
C HIS A 31 -7.44 5.22 2.07
N LYS A 32 -6.70 6.33 1.95
CA LYS A 32 -6.84 7.51 2.82
C LYS A 32 -8.25 8.12 2.76
N ARG A 33 -8.82 8.21 1.56
CA ARG A 33 -10.19 8.71 1.34
C ARG A 33 -11.27 7.65 1.55
N LYS A 34 -10.90 6.40 1.87
CA LYS A 34 -11.82 5.27 2.08
C LYS A 34 -12.84 5.10 0.94
N VAL A 35 -12.40 5.27 -0.31
CA VAL A 35 -13.25 5.22 -1.53
C VAL A 35 -14.09 3.95 -1.63
N HIS A 36 -13.63 2.85 -1.01
CA HIS A 36 -14.36 1.60 -0.93
C HIS A 36 -14.66 1.22 0.54
N PRO A 37 -15.67 1.84 1.17
CA PRO A 37 -15.92 1.71 2.61
C PRO A 37 -16.29 0.27 3.03
N ALA A 38 -16.85 -0.52 2.12
CA ALA A 38 -17.16 -1.93 2.37
C ALA A 38 -15.92 -2.83 2.51
N LYS A 39 -14.73 -2.39 2.08
CA LYS A 39 -13.51 -3.20 2.10
C LYS A 39 -12.83 -3.19 3.47
N PHE A 40 -12.12 -4.27 3.79
CA PHE A 40 -11.40 -4.45 5.04
C PHE A 40 -10.48 -3.28 5.38
N SER A 41 -9.66 -2.81 4.43
CA SER A 41 -8.73 -1.69 4.69
C SER A 41 -9.45 -0.42 5.14
N ALA A 42 -10.62 -0.11 4.55
CA ALA A 42 -11.41 1.05 4.95
C ALA A 42 -12.05 0.86 6.34
N ARG A 43 -12.60 -0.33 6.63
CA ARG A 43 -13.21 -0.65 7.93
C ARG A 43 -12.23 -0.55 9.09
N TYR A 44 -10.96 -0.91 8.87
CA TYR A 44 -9.92 -0.93 9.90
C TYR A 44 -8.94 0.25 9.82
N ASN A 45 -9.26 1.28 9.02
CA ASN A 45 -8.44 2.48 8.83
C ASN A 45 -6.97 2.17 8.46
N LEU A 46 -6.78 1.21 7.55
CA LEU A 46 -5.46 0.86 7.03
C LEU A 46 -5.14 1.84 5.89
N ASP A 47 -4.45 2.92 6.20
CA ASP A 47 -4.17 4.02 5.24
C ASP A 47 -2.78 4.66 5.39
N LYS A 48 -1.95 4.13 6.31
CA LYS A 48 -0.56 4.53 6.53
C LYS A 48 0.36 3.73 5.61
N LEU A 49 0.97 4.34 4.60
CA LEU A 49 1.92 3.64 3.73
C LEU A 49 3.26 3.48 4.44
N VAL A 50 3.62 2.25 4.78
CA VAL A 50 4.88 1.98 5.50
C VAL A 50 5.95 1.32 4.63
N TYR A 51 5.58 0.76 3.48
CA TYR A 51 6.51 0.10 2.57
C TYR A 51 5.96 -0.01 1.15
N PHE A 52 6.83 0.09 0.15
CA PHE A 52 6.51 -0.30 -1.23
C PHE A 52 7.78 -0.72 -2.00
N GLU A 53 7.58 -1.56 -3.01
CA GLU A 53 8.61 -1.97 -3.98
C GLU A 53 8.16 -1.60 -5.40
N ILE A 54 9.12 -1.28 -6.27
CA ILE A 54 8.92 -1.15 -7.71
C ILE A 54 9.46 -2.41 -8.37
N LEU A 55 8.71 -2.96 -9.32
CA LEU A 55 8.99 -4.23 -9.97
C LEU A 55 8.95 -4.07 -11.50
N ASP A 56 9.68 -4.94 -12.19
CA ASP A 56 9.93 -4.80 -13.63
C ASP A 56 8.77 -5.31 -14.50
N SER A 57 7.89 -6.14 -13.93
CA SER A 57 6.81 -6.77 -14.70
C SER A 57 5.55 -7.04 -13.88
N LEU A 58 4.45 -7.28 -14.60
CA LEU A 58 3.18 -7.69 -14.01
C LEU A 58 3.29 -9.00 -13.24
N ASP A 59 4.07 -9.96 -13.75
CA ASP A 59 4.25 -11.26 -13.13
C ASP A 59 5.16 -11.16 -11.89
N ALA A 60 6.23 -10.37 -11.95
CA ALA A 60 7.05 -10.06 -10.78
C ALA A 60 6.19 -9.48 -9.65
N ARG A 61 5.29 -8.53 -9.97
CA ARG A 61 4.32 -7.94 -9.04
C ARG A 61 3.41 -8.98 -8.38
N ARG A 62 2.80 -9.85 -9.18
CA ARG A 62 1.89 -10.89 -8.68
C ARG A 62 2.62 -11.93 -7.83
N ILE A 63 3.82 -12.34 -8.23
CA ILE A 63 4.65 -13.29 -7.49
C ILE A 63 5.05 -12.67 -6.16
N ARG A 64 5.53 -11.43 -6.17
CA ARG A 64 5.99 -10.74 -4.97
C ARG A 64 4.86 -10.50 -3.97
N GLU A 65 3.68 -10.08 -4.45
CA GLU A 65 2.50 -9.94 -3.60
C GLU A 65 2.12 -11.27 -2.92
N LYS A 66 2.12 -12.37 -3.68
CA LYS A 66 1.86 -13.72 -3.14
C LYS A 66 2.90 -14.16 -2.12
N GLN A 67 4.19 -13.90 -2.38
CA GLN A 67 5.28 -14.18 -1.44
C GLN A 67 5.07 -13.43 -0.12
N LEU A 68 4.90 -12.10 -0.19
CA LEU A 68 4.69 -11.28 0.99
C LEU A 68 3.45 -11.74 1.76
N LYS A 69 2.34 -12.06 1.11
CA LYS A 69 1.14 -12.58 1.81
C LYS A 69 1.43 -13.85 2.60
N LYS A 70 2.27 -14.75 2.08
CA LYS A 70 2.67 -16.03 2.71
C LYS A 70 3.73 -15.90 3.80
N TRP A 71 4.51 -14.82 3.81
CA TRP A 71 5.55 -14.63 4.83
C TRP A 71 4.95 -14.56 6.24
N ASN A 72 5.73 -14.98 7.24
CA ASN A 72 5.38 -14.70 8.63
C ASN A 72 5.43 -13.19 8.90
N ARG A 73 4.91 -12.78 10.05
CA ARG A 73 4.84 -11.36 10.41
C ARG A 73 6.22 -10.75 10.57
N ASP A 74 7.14 -11.45 11.23
CA ASP A 74 8.46 -10.91 11.59
C ASP A 74 9.31 -10.59 10.37
N TRP A 75 9.24 -11.42 9.31
CA TRP A 75 9.95 -11.13 8.06
C TRP A 75 9.38 -9.91 7.34
N LYS A 76 8.07 -9.69 7.40
CA LYS A 76 7.45 -8.47 6.85
C LYS A 76 7.89 -7.24 7.63
N ILE A 77 7.90 -7.32 8.96
CA ILE A 77 8.34 -6.23 9.82
C ILE A 77 9.80 -5.89 9.53
N ARG A 78 10.67 -6.90 9.43
CA ARG A 78 12.08 -6.71 9.12
C ARG A 78 12.31 -5.90 7.84
N ILE A 79 11.67 -6.26 6.73
CA ILE A 79 11.85 -5.50 5.48
C ILE A 79 11.25 -4.09 5.53
N ILE A 80 10.22 -3.87 6.34
CA ILE A 80 9.66 -2.55 6.58
C ILE A 80 10.69 -1.72 7.34
N GLU A 81 11.19 -2.23 8.47
CA GLU A 81 12.12 -1.53 9.36
C GLU A 81 13.49 -1.28 8.71
N GLU A 82 13.95 -2.18 7.84
CA GLU A 82 15.16 -1.98 7.03
C GLU A 82 15.08 -0.75 6.09
N LYS A 83 13.87 -0.32 5.71
CA LYS A 83 13.65 0.83 4.81
C LYS A 83 13.01 2.03 5.50
N ASN A 84 12.29 1.79 6.59
CA ASN A 84 11.44 2.74 7.28
C ASN A 84 11.40 2.39 8.78
N PRO A 85 12.51 2.60 9.52
CA PRO A 85 12.68 2.15 10.89
C PRO A 85 11.67 2.79 11.86
N ASP A 86 11.27 4.04 11.60
CA ASP A 86 10.29 4.76 12.42
C ASP A 86 8.83 4.41 12.04
N LEU A 87 8.66 3.53 11.05
CA LEU A 87 7.39 3.19 10.42
C LEU A 87 6.58 4.44 10.05
N ILE A 88 7.23 5.52 9.61
CA ILE A 88 6.54 6.75 9.22
C ILE A 88 5.68 6.50 7.98
N ASP A 89 4.66 7.32 7.79
CA ASP A 89 3.88 7.24 6.56
C ASP A 89 4.67 7.86 5.40
N LEU A 90 5.12 7.00 4.49
CA LEU A 90 5.92 7.38 3.33
C LEU A 90 5.17 8.31 2.36
N SER A 91 3.85 8.42 2.51
CA SER A 91 2.99 9.26 1.67
C SER A 91 2.63 10.61 2.27
N LEU A 92 3.18 10.98 3.45
CA LEU A 92 2.83 12.24 4.14
C LEU A 92 2.97 13.48 3.26
N ASN A 93 4.06 13.57 2.50
CA ASN A 93 4.38 14.71 1.66
C ASN A 93 4.04 14.47 0.18
N TRP A 94 3.23 13.45 -0.13
CA TRP A 94 2.80 13.21 -1.50
C TRP A 94 1.63 14.13 -1.83
N ASP A 95 1.70 14.75 -3.00
CA ASP A 95 0.49 15.31 -3.61
C ASP A 95 -0.45 14.16 -4.03
N LEU A 96 -1.53 14.01 -3.26
CA LEU A 96 -2.60 13.02 -3.47
C LEU A 96 -3.87 13.66 -4.01
N SER A 97 -3.80 14.93 -4.45
CA SER A 97 -4.89 15.67 -5.09
C SER A 97 -5.15 15.17 -6.52
N PHE A 98 -5.52 13.90 -6.65
CA PHE A 98 -6.15 13.45 -7.89
C PHE A 98 -7.54 14.08 -7.95
N LYS A 99 -7.73 15.01 -8.91
CA LYS A 99 -9.05 15.28 -9.46
C LYS A 99 -9.59 13.93 -9.91
N MET A 100 -10.69 13.49 -9.30
CA MET A 100 -11.50 12.48 -9.95
C MET A 100 -11.90 13.16 -11.26
N MET A 101 -11.37 12.69 -12.40
CA MET A 101 -12.13 12.86 -13.63
C MET A 101 -13.45 12.17 -13.31
N GLU A 102 -14.50 12.98 -13.16
CA GLU A 102 -15.85 12.51 -13.34
C GLU A 102 -15.82 11.66 -14.60
N LYS A 103 -16.26 10.41 -14.49
CA LYS A 103 -16.55 9.65 -15.69
C LYS A 103 -17.65 10.42 -16.39
N GLU A 104 -17.30 11.19 -17.41
CA GLU A 104 -18.25 11.54 -18.46
C GLU A 104 -18.69 10.22 -19.10
N ILE A 105 -19.98 9.95 -18.93
CA ILE A 105 -20.87 9.07 -19.71
C ILE A 105 -20.63 7.56 -19.57
#